data_AF-A0A957LYC5-F1
#
_entry.id   AF-A0A957LYC5-F1
#
_cell.length_a   1.000
_cell.length_b   1.000
_cell.length_c   1.000
_cell.angle_alpha   90.00
_cell.angle_beta   90.00
_cell.angle_gamma   90.00
#
_symmetry.space_group_name_H-M   'P 1'
#
loop_
_entity.id
_entity.type
_entity.pdbx_description
1 polymer ?
#
loop_
_entity_poly.entity_id
_entity_poly.type
_entity_poly.pdbx_seq_one_letter_code
_entity_poly.pdbx_strand_id
1 'polypeptide(L)'
;MLFAHPPGEVCMDTSVEKLLLLLKIRLNCKPEAKMTEMVEGAGKTVHRRRRKRPHSTAVLSFAATSVLSFSSALAASSALIFFTTALLGVAISYDKLAALGRMQLITVGLMIAWSIGYLNQATSEDGTVGITSVIAAWLAFLLGVVYLLTADWQAWGVAKPEILQSPAAVLLTWLPNQDDGVVINGNVAASGLVPLIGLGIGGSAWLWRRNRIASIATFITLAFAGLAMQTTNSQGAYLGLGAGCAVGAYLYKRTGVWQEKHWRFVTDGLLILLFTALIVGFLWAMIRPDAAGPLGKGAAGNSALNRAQLWHDVLPLILDYRFTGSGLADSMPILSAYLFLLHVGFLSHAHNLYLQIALTQGLPGLITFLGMTIAALISLITILDFTARRS
;
A
#
# COMPACT_ATOMS: atom_id res chain seq x y z
N MET A 1 -1.01 -43.84 10.11
CA MET A 1 -2.47 -43.66 10.24
C MET A 1 -2.98 -43.14 8.90
N LEU A 2 -3.90 -43.89 8.30
CA LEU A 2 -4.42 -43.71 6.94
C LEU A 2 -5.20 -42.41 6.79
N PHE A 3 -5.09 -41.75 5.63
CA PHE A 3 -6.24 -41.15 4.95
C PHE A 3 -6.06 -41.21 3.43
N ALA A 4 -6.95 -41.97 2.80
CA ALA A 4 -7.27 -41.90 1.38
C ALA A 4 -8.81 -41.83 1.29
N HIS A 5 -9.34 -40.79 0.62
CA HIS A 5 -10.67 -40.80 0.01
C HIS A 5 -10.70 -39.82 -1.20
N PRO A 6 -11.51 -40.12 -2.24
CA PRO A 6 -11.41 -39.52 -3.58
C PRO A 6 -12.29 -38.26 -3.74
N PRO A 7 -12.15 -37.51 -4.86
CA PRO A 7 -12.91 -36.28 -5.09
C PRO A 7 -14.36 -36.58 -5.51
N GLY A 8 -15.31 -35.91 -4.87
CA GLY A 8 -16.70 -35.83 -5.28
C GLY A 8 -16.89 -34.75 -6.35
N GLU A 9 -17.62 -35.10 -7.41
CA GLU A 9 -18.07 -34.20 -8.45
C GLU A 9 -19.02 -33.13 -7.86
N VAL A 10 -18.67 -31.86 -8.07
CA VAL A 10 -19.54 -30.73 -7.74
C VAL A 10 -20.35 -30.38 -8.98
N CYS A 11 -21.66 -30.67 -8.94
CA CYS A 11 -22.64 -30.13 -9.88
C CYS A 11 -22.60 -28.61 -9.87
N MET A 12 -22.22 -27.99 -10.99
CA MET A 12 -22.40 -26.56 -11.21
C MET A 12 -23.90 -26.25 -11.32
N ASP A 13 -24.35 -25.46 -10.35
CA ASP A 13 -25.71 -24.97 -10.23
C ASP A 13 -26.06 -23.96 -11.34
N THR A 14 -27.28 -24.09 -11.87
CA THR A 14 -27.96 -23.36 -12.96
C THR A 14 -28.13 -21.83 -12.76
N SER A 15 -27.40 -21.25 -11.82
CA SER A 15 -27.51 -19.85 -11.41
C SER A 15 -26.74 -18.88 -12.33
N VAL A 16 -25.75 -19.37 -13.10
CA VAL A 16 -24.93 -18.52 -14.01
C VAL A 16 -25.66 -18.18 -15.32
N GLU A 17 -26.50 -19.08 -15.85
CA GLU A 17 -27.28 -18.82 -17.07
C GLU A 17 -28.34 -17.72 -16.87
N LYS A 18 -28.97 -17.67 -15.69
CA LYS A 18 -29.93 -16.61 -15.35
C LYS A 18 -29.28 -15.22 -15.24
N LEU A 19 -28.01 -15.16 -14.81
CA LEU A 19 -27.27 -13.90 -14.70
C LEU A 19 -26.85 -13.36 -16.09
N LEU A 20 -26.51 -14.25 -17.02
CA LEU A 20 -26.21 -13.90 -18.41
C LEU A 20 -27.45 -13.43 -19.20
N LEU A 21 -28.64 -13.98 -18.88
CA LEU A 21 -29.90 -13.56 -19.49
C LEU A 21 -30.34 -12.16 -19.03
N LEU A 22 -30.10 -11.79 -17.77
CA LEU A 22 -30.39 -10.45 -17.25
C LEU A 22 -29.44 -9.36 -17.80
N LEU A 23 -28.18 -9.72 -18.09
CA LEU A 23 -27.22 -8.81 -18.74
C LEU A 23 -27.55 -8.55 -20.22
N LYS A 24 -28.13 -9.53 -20.92
CA LYS A 24 -28.54 -9.38 -22.33
C LYS A 24 -29.76 -8.46 -22.52
N ILE A 25 -30.65 -8.39 -21.54
CA ILE A 25 -31.85 -7.54 -21.60
C ILE A 25 -31.52 -6.05 -21.41
N ARG A 26 -30.43 -5.71 -20.72
CA ARG A 26 -30.08 -4.31 -20.42
C ARG A 26 -29.29 -3.59 -21.52
N LEU A 27 -28.80 -4.32 -22.52
CA LEU A 27 -28.04 -3.75 -23.64
C LEU A 27 -28.90 -3.41 -24.88
N ASN A 28 -30.22 -3.62 -24.83
CA ASN A 28 -31.11 -3.40 -25.97
C ASN A 28 -31.97 -2.12 -25.88
N CYS A 29 -31.61 -1.16 -25.01
CA CYS A 29 -32.24 0.16 -24.99
C CYS A 29 -31.71 1.03 -26.15
N LYS A 30 -32.41 0.93 -27.29
CA LYS A 30 -32.35 1.86 -28.44
C LYS A 30 -32.38 3.34 -28.00
N PRO A 31 -31.58 4.21 -28.63
CA PRO A 31 -31.88 5.62 -28.77
C PRO A 31 -32.03 5.98 -30.26
N GLU A 32 -33.13 5.58 -30.92
CA GLU A 32 -33.36 5.90 -32.35
C GLU A 32 -34.27 7.11 -32.59
N ALA A 33 -34.82 7.77 -31.56
CA ALA A 33 -35.89 8.76 -31.78
C ALA A 33 -35.49 10.24 -31.63
N LYS A 34 -34.20 10.61 -31.54
CA LYS A 34 -33.82 12.03 -31.33
C LYS A 34 -32.67 12.57 -32.18
N MET A 35 -32.28 11.86 -33.22
CA MET A 35 -31.14 12.25 -34.07
C MET A 35 -31.55 12.99 -35.35
N THR A 36 -32.83 12.98 -35.73
CA THR A 36 -33.32 13.64 -36.95
C THR A 36 -33.63 15.13 -36.79
N GLU A 37 -33.94 15.63 -35.58
CA GLU A 37 -34.19 17.07 -35.35
C GLU A 37 -32.91 17.91 -35.15
N MET A 38 -31.75 17.30 -34.89
CA MET A 38 -30.49 18.04 -34.74
C MET A 38 -29.72 18.26 -36.05
N VAL A 39 -30.11 17.60 -37.14
CA VAL A 39 -29.41 17.73 -38.44
C VAL A 39 -29.87 18.97 -39.21
N GLU A 40 -31.09 19.47 -38.97
CA GLU A 40 -31.65 20.58 -39.76
C GLU A 40 -31.32 21.99 -39.19
N GLY A 41 -30.91 22.09 -37.93
CA GLY A 41 -30.52 23.36 -37.29
C GLY A 41 -29.04 23.75 -37.41
N ALA A 42 -28.17 22.85 -37.87
CA ALA A 42 -26.71 23.03 -37.81
C ALA A 42 -26.10 23.78 -39.02
N GLY A 43 -26.92 24.17 -40.00
CA GLY A 43 -26.43 24.70 -41.28
C GLY A 43 -25.96 26.16 -41.29
N LYS A 44 -26.12 26.96 -40.22
CA LYS A 44 -25.99 28.44 -40.35
C LYS A 44 -25.04 29.17 -39.40
N THR A 45 -24.26 28.53 -38.53
CA THR A 45 -23.44 29.29 -37.54
C THR A 45 -22.06 28.70 -37.21
N VAL A 46 -21.45 27.92 -38.11
CA VAL A 46 -20.09 27.36 -37.89
C VAL A 46 -19.04 28.03 -38.79
N HIS A 47 -18.99 29.36 -38.78
CA HIS A 47 -17.79 30.12 -39.12
C HIS A 47 -17.04 30.57 -37.85
N ARG A 48 -16.97 29.67 -36.87
CA ARG A 48 -16.30 29.90 -35.59
C ARG A 48 -14.81 29.62 -35.74
N ARG A 49 -14.05 30.70 -35.97
CA ARG A 49 -12.61 30.88 -35.72
C ARG A 49 -11.85 29.59 -35.37
N ARG A 50 -11.20 28.97 -36.36
CA ARG A 50 -10.03 28.09 -36.14
C ARG A 50 -8.95 28.93 -35.45
N ARG A 51 -9.03 29.11 -34.14
CA ARG A 51 -7.91 29.59 -33.33
C ARG A 51 -6.81 28.54 -33.49
N LYS A 52 -5.71 28.90 -34.17
CA LYS A 52 -4.47 28.10 -34.21
C LYS A 52 -4.17 27.68 -32.78
N ARG A 53 -4.36 26.40 -32.45
CA ARG A 53 -3.88 25.86 -31.18
C ARG A 53 -2.36 26.07 -31.17
N PRO A 54 -1.80 26.73 -30.16
CA PRO A 54 -0.38 27.06 -30.16
C PRO A 54 0.44 25.76 -30.20
N HIS A 55 1.48 25.73 -31.04
CA HIS A 55 2.39 24.59 -31.19
C HIS A 55 2.98 24.08 -29.86
N SER A 56 2.96 24.90 -28.80
CA SER A 56 3.42 24.54 -27.46
C SER A 56 2.67 23.38 -26.81
N THR A 57 1.38 23.15 -27.10
CA THR A 57 0.62 22.05 -26.46
C THR A 57 1.02 20.68 -26.99
N ALA A 58 1.45 20.58 -28.25
CA ALA A 58 1.86 19.32 -28.86
C ALA A 58 3.19 18.81 -28.27
N VAL A 59 4.14 19.72 -28.06
CA VAL A 59 5.46 19.40 -27.49
C VAL A 59 5.34 18.89 -26.05
N LEU A 60 4.48 19.52 -25.25
CA LEU A 60 4.23 19.11 -23.86
C LEU A 60 3.59 17.73 -23.74
N SER A 61 2.65 17.41 -24.63
CA SER A 61 2.03 16.08 -24.68
C SER A 61 3.06 15.01 -25.01
N PHE A 62 3.93 15.27 -25.98
CA PHE A 62 4.95 14.29 -26.40
C PHE A 62 5.93 13.96 -25.27
N ALA A 63 6.47 14.98 -24.59
CA ALA A 63 7.40 14.79 -23.48
C ALA A 63 6.78 13.98 -22.33
N ALA A 64 5.53 14.28 -21.95
CA ALA A 64 4.83 13.55 -20.90
C ALA A 64 4.62 12.08 -21.28
N THR A 65 4.22 11.80 -22.53
CA THR A 65 4.05 10.42 -23.02
C THR A 65 5.36 9.65 -22.96
N SER A 66 6.49 10.23 -23.40
CA SER A 66 7.80 9.56 -23.34
C SER A 66 8.22 9.20 -21.92
N VAL A 67 8.02 10.12 -20.95
CA VAL A 67 8.34 9.87 -19.54
C VAL A 67 7.46 8.77 -18.94
N LEU A 68 6.17 8.76 -19.25
CA LEU A 68 5.24 7.71 -18.79
C LEU A 68 5.54 6.34 -19.41
N SER A 69 5.95 6.31 -20.68
CA SER A 69 6.40 5.06 -21.31
C SER A 69 7.68 4.54 -20.65
N PHE A 70 8.64 5.41 -20.35
CA PHE A 70 9.86 5.05 -19.64
C PHE A 70 9.55 4.53 -18.23
N SER A 71 8.71 5.22 -17.45
CA SER A 71 8.36 4.77 -16.09
C SER A 71 7.63 3.43 -16.11
N SER A 72 6.76 3.19 -17.09
CA SER A 72 6.07 1.91 -17.26
C SER A 72 7.04 0.76 -17.57
N ALA A 73 8.01 1.00 -18.46
CA ALA A 73 9.05 0.01 -18.78
C ALA A 73 9.95 -0.29 -17.57
N LEU A 74 10.33 0.74 -16.80
CA LEU A 74 11.10 0.58 -15.57
C LEU A 74 10.32 -0.22 -14.52
N ALA A 75 9.03 0.07 -14.33
CA ALA A 75 8.17 -0.66 -13.39
C ALA A 75 8.04 -2.14 -13.78
N ALA A 76 7.75 -2.43 -15.05
CA ALA A 76 7.55 -3.80 -15.53
C ALA A 76 8.83 -4.65 -15.43
N SER A 77 9.96 -4.10 -15.89
CA SER A 77 11.26 -4.78 -15.79
C SER A 77 11.68 -5.00 -14.33
N SER A 78 11.50 -4.00 -13.47
CA SER A 78 11.80 -4.12 -12.04
C SER A 78 10.90 -5.15 -11.36
N ALA A 79 9.59 -5.17 -11.66
CA ALA A 79 8.67 -6.15 -11.11
C ALA A 79 9.01 -7.59 -11.51
N LEU A 80 9.40 -7.80 -12.78
CA LEU A 80 9.82 -9.12 -13.26
C LEU A 80 11.08 -9.61 -12.52
N ILE A 81 12.09 -8.75 -12.38
CA ILE A 81 13.33 -9.13 -11.69
C ILE A 81 13.05 -9.34 -10.19
N PHE A 82 12.27 -8.47 -9.54
CA PHE A 82 11.87 -8.63 -8.15
C PHE A 82 11.13 -9.95 -7.90
N PHE A 83 10.22 -10.32 -8.80
CA PHE A 83 9.52 -11.60 -8.73
C PHE A 83 10.49 -12.79 -8.93
N THR A 84 11.45 -12.65 -9.83
CA THR A 84 12.49 -13.65 -10.08
C THR A 84 13.39 -13.83 -8.85
N THR A 85 13.78 -12.75 -8.17
CA THR A 85 14.58 -12.83 -6.94
C THR A 85 13.78 -13.44 -5.79
N ALA A 86 12.46 -13.19 -5.73
CA ALA A 86 11.58 -13.84 -4.77
C ALA A 86 11.47 -15.37 -5.03
N LEU A 87 11.32 -15.80 -6.29
CA LEU A 87 11.34 -17.22 -6.66
C LEU A 87 12.67 -17.90 -6.30
N LEU A 88 13.79 -17.23 -6.59
CA LEU A 88 15.11 -17.71 -6.18
C LEU A 88 15.20 -17.81 -4.65
N GLY A 89 14.66 -16.83 -3.94
CA GLY A 89 14.50 -16.84 -2.49
C GLY A 89 13.78 -18.10 -2.01
N VAL A 90 12.64 -18.48 -2.60
CA VAL A 90 11.97 -19.77 -2.30
C VAL A 90 12.88 -20.95 -2.61
N ALA A 91 13.55 -20.94 -3.76
CA ALA A 91 14.41 -22.04 -4.21
C ALA A 91 15.61 -22.29 -3.30
N ILE A 92 16.09 -21.28 -2.55
CA ILE A 92 17.20 -21.42 -1.59
C ILE A 92 16.74 -21.53 -0.13
N SER A 93 15.47 -21.24 0.19
CA SER A 93 14.99 -21.29 1.58
C SER A 93 15.13 -22.67 2.24
N TYR A 94 15.43 -22.70 3.53
CA TYR A 94 15.42 -23.90 4.35
C TYR A 94 13.99 -24.43 4.53
N ASP A 95 13.05 -23.57 4.93
CA ASP A 95 11.62 -23.92 5.01
C ASP A 95 10.89 -23.50 3.73
N LYS A 96 10.76 -24.44 2.79
CA LYS A 96 10.07 -24.23 1.52
C LYS A 96 8.61 -23.86 1.69
N LEU A 97 7.92 -24.39 2.70
CA LEU A 97 6.49 -24.17 2.88
C LEU A 97 6.24 -22.75 3.38
N ALA A 98 7.01 -22.30 4.38
CA ALA A 98 6.94 -20.92 4.85
C ALA A 98 7.34 -19.92 3.75
N ALA A 99 8.38 -20.24 2.97
CA ALA A 99 8.82 -19.43 1.84
C ALA A 99 7.75 -19.31 0.75
N LEU A 100 7.08 -20.42 0.41
CA LEU A 100 5.96 -20.42 -0.53
C LEU A 100 4.80 -19.56 -0.05
N GLY A 101 4.48 -19.58 1.26
CA GLY A 101 3.48 -18.68 1.83
C GLY A 101 3.81 -17.20 1.61
N ARG A 102 5.08 -16.81 1.76
CA ARG A 102 5.53 -15.42 1.46
C ARG A 102 5.47 -15.11 -0.04
N MET A 103 5.85 -16.05 -0.88
CA MET A 103 5.79 -15.91 -2.34
C MET A 103 4.35 -15.73 -2.84
N GLN A 104 3.40 -16.47 -2.26
CA GLN A 104 1.97 -16.33 -2.56
C GLN A 104 1.48 -14.91 -2.23
N LEU A 105 1.86 -14.34 -1.08
CA LEU A 105 1.48 -12.97 -0.72
C LEU A 105 2.03 -11.94 -1.71
N ILE A 106 3.30 -12.09 -2.13
CA ILE A 106 3.91 -11.21 -3.16
C ILE A 106 3.15 -11.34 -4.49
N THR A 107 2.82 -12.57 -4.89
CA THR A 107 2.10 -12.86 -6.14
C THR A 107 0.70 -12.24 -6.12
N VAL A 108 -0.05 -12.44 -5.03
CA VAL A 108 -1.39 -11.86 -4.86
C VAL A 108 -1.33 -10.33 -4.90
N GLY A 109 -0.36 -9.72 -4.22
CA GLY A 109 -0.17 -8.27 -4.26
C GLY A 109 0.09 -7.74 -5.67
N LEU A 110 0.96 -8.43 -6.44
CA LEU A 110 1.24 -8.08 -7.83
C LEU A 110 0.01 -8.23 -8.73
N MET A 111 -0.76 -9.32 -8.57
CA MET A 111 -1.99 -9.55 -9.33
C MET A 111 -3.06 -8.49 -9.04
N ILE A 112 -3.21 -8.07 -7.77
CA ILE A 112 -4.12 -6.99 -7.39
C ILE A 112 -3.69 -5.68 -8.05
N ALA A 113 -2.40 -5.32 -7.95
CA ALA A 113 -1.89 -4.09 -8.56
C ALA A 113 -2.11 -4.06 -10.08
N TRP A 114 -1.83 -5.18 -10.76
CA TRP A 114 -2.03 -5.29 -12.20
C TRP A 114 -3.51 -5.24 -12.59
N SER A 115 -4.38 -5.91 -11.82
CA SER A 115 -5.83 -5.90 -12.03
C SER A 115 -6.42 -4.50 -11.86
N ILE A 116 -5.96 -3.74 -10.86
CA ILE A 116 -6.35 -2.33 -10.70
C ILE A 116 -5.93 -1.50 -11.92
N GLY A 117 -4.69 -1.68 -12.38
CA GLY A 117 -4.19 -1.00 -13.58
C GLY A 117 -5.00 -1.33 -14.84
N TYR A 118 -5.34 -2.61 -15.03
CA TYR A 118 -6.16 -3.07 -16.15
C TYR A 118 -7.60 -2.53 -16.08
N LEU A 119 -8.25 -2.61 -14.91
CA LEU A 119 -9.60 -2.08 -14.70
C LEU A 119 -9.66 -0.56 -14.93
N ASN A 120 -8.59 0.16 -14.57
CA ASN A 120 -8.51 1.60 -14.81
C ASN A 120 -8.46 1.95 -16.31
N GLN A 121 -7.93 1.06 -17.16
CA GLN A 121 -7.96 1.25 -18.61
C GLN A 121 -9.33 0.89 -19.22
N ALA A 122 -10.01 -0.10 -18.65
CA ALA A 122 -11.29 -0.60 -19.16
C ALA A 122 -12.50 0.26 -18.76
N THR A 123 -12.36 1.12 -17.75
CA THR A 123 -13.45 1.93 -17.19
C THR A 123 -13.08 3.41 -17.22
N SER A 124 -14.03 4.31 -16.91
CA SER A 124 -13.70 5.72 -16.70
C SER A 124 -12.70 5.85 -15.54
N GLU A 125 -11.63 6.62 -15.73
CA GLU A 125 -10.55 6.83 -14.73
C GLU A 125 -11.10 7.15 -13.33
N ASP A 126 -12.11 8.03 -13.26
CA ASP A 126 -12.76 8.41 -11.99
C ASP A 126 -13.45 7.24 -11.28
N GLY A 127 -13.91 6.23 -12.03
CA GLY A 127 -14.66 5.09 -11.51
C GLY A 127 -13.77 4.09 -10.77
N THR A 128 -12.68 3.66 -11.41
CA THR A 128 -11.79 2.63 -10.81
C THR A 128 -11.09 3.14 -9.57
N VAL A 129 -10.55 4.36 -9.60
CA VAL A 129 -9.87 4.95 -8.42
C VAL A 129 -10.86 5.09 -7.26
N GLY A 130 -12.08 5.53 -7.54
CA GLY A 130 -13.14 5.63 -6.54
C GLY A 130 -13.51 4.28 -5.93
N ILE A 131 -13.81 3.28 -6.77
CA ILE A 131 -14.21 1.94 -6.33
C ILE A 131 -13.10 1.25 -5.53
N THR A 132 -11.87 1.27 -6.03
CA THR A 132 -10.71 0.67 -5.35
C THR A 132 -10.45 1.31 -3.99
N SER A 133 -10.59 2.63 -3.89
CA SER A 133 -10.47 3.36 -2.63
C SER A 133 -11.58 3.01 -1.64
N VAL A 134 -12.82 2.82 -2.11
CA VAL A 134 -13.93 2.34 -1.26
C VAL A 134 -13.69 0.91 -0.78
N ILE A 135 -13.23 0.02 -1.65
CA ILE A 135 -12.84 -1.35 -1.28
C ILE A 135 -11.75 -1.32 -0.20
N ALA A 136 -10.75 -0.43 -0.33
CA ALA A 136 -9.71 -0.27 0.68
C ALA A 136 -10.28 0.13 2.05
N ALA A 137 -11.27 1.02 2.10
CA ALA A 137 -11.95 1.38 3.35
C ALA A 137 -12.66 0.17 4.02
N TRP A 138 -13.34 -0.65 3.22
CA TRP A 138 -13.99 -1.86 3.73
C TRP A 138 -12.97 -2.92 4.18
N LEU A 139 -11.87 -3.08 3.45
CA LEU A 139 -10.77 -3.95 3.88
C LEU A 139 -10.11 -3.43 5.16
N ALA A 140 -9.97 -2.11 5.34
CA ALA A 140 -9.47 -1.51 6.57
C ALA A 140 -10.39 -1.88 7.75
N PHE A 141 -11.70 -1.75 7.55
CA PHE A 141 -12.69 -2.12 8.55
C PHE A 141 -12.63 -3.61 8.89
N LEU A 142 -12.63 -4.49 7.89
CA LEU A 142 -12.54 -5.94 8.09
C LEU A 142 -11.25 -6.33 8.83
N LEU A 143 -10.10 -5.77 8.42
CA LEU A 143 -8.84 -5.99 9.11
C LEU A 143 -8.89 -5.48 10.56
N GLY A 144 -9.51 -4.32 10.79
CA GLY A 144 -9.71 -3.77 12.12
C GLY A 144 -10.59 -4.66 13.00
N VAL A 145 -11.68 -5.21 12.45
CA VAL A 145 -12.55 -6.17 13.14
C VAL A 145 -11.78 -7.44 13.48
N VAL A 146 -11.15 -8.08 12.49
CA VAL A 146 -10.36 -9.31 12.71
C VAL A 146 -9.28 -9.07 13.75
N TYR A 147 -8.58 -7.94 13.70
CA TYR A 147 -7.59 -7.58 14.68
C TYR A 147 -8.18 -7.46 16.10
N LEU A 148 -9.27 -6.70 16.28
CA LEU A 148 -9.91 -6.56 17.59
C LEU A 148 -10.43 -7.90 18.14
N LEU A 149 -10.88 -8.79 17.26
CA LEU A 149 -11.34 -10.13 17.62
C LEU A 149 -10.21 -11.12 17.92
N THR A 150 -8.95 -10.82 17.55
CA THR A 150 -7.78 -11.72 17.69
C THR A 150 -6.63 -11.11 18.48
N ALA A 151 -6.80 -9.88 18.98
CA ALA A 151 -5.78 -9.21 19.77
C ALA A 151 -5.65 -9.89 21.14
N ASP A 152 -4.41 -10.05 21.59
CA ASP A 152 -4.13 -10.47 22.97
C ASP A 152 -4.37 -9.29 23.92
N TRP A 153 -5.60 -9.21 24.40
CA TRP A 153 -6.02 -8.17 25.33
C TRP A 153 -5.45 -8.37 26.75
N GLN A 154 -4.99 -9.57 27.10
CA GLN A 154 -4.38 -9.82 28.41
C GLN A 154 -2.97 -9.23 28.46
N ALA A 155 -2.17 -9.42 27.41
CA ALA A 155 -0.87 -8.74 27.25
C ALA A 155 -0.99 -7.21 27.25
N TRP A 156 -2.19 -6.67 27.01
CA TRP A 156 -2.47 -5.24 26.97
C TRP A 156 -2.86 -4.60 28.30
N GLY A 157 -3.40 -5.36 29.25
CA GLY A 157 -3.98 -4.84 30.48
C GLY A 157 -2.99 -4.10 31.40
N VAL A 158 -1.69 -4.28 31.21
CA VAL A 158 -0.66 -3.78 32.14
C VAL A 158 -0.21 -2.33 31.84
N ALA A 159 -0.53 -1.75 30.68
CA ALA A 159 0.17 -0.55 30.20
C ALA A 159 -0.69 0.64 29.72
N LYS A 160 -2.03 0.61 29.82
CA LYS A 160 -2.89 1.66 29.23
C LYS A 160 -3.92 2.28 30.18
N PRO A 161 -4.36 3.53 29.91
CA PRO A 161 -5.31 4.27 30.76
C PRO A 161 -6.61 3.48 30.96
N GLU A 162 -7.17 3.53 32.18
CA GLU A 162 -8.41 2.84 32.58
C GLU A 162 -9.59 3.08 31.62
N ILE A 163 -9.63 4.25 30.97
CA ILE A 163 -10.69 4.64 30.03
C ILE A 163 -10.80 3.67 28.84
N LEU A 164 -9.70 3.05 28.40
CA LEU A 164 -9.71 2.08 27.30
C LEU A 164 -9.92 0.64 27.77
N GLN A 165 -9.88 0.39 29.08
CA GLN A 165 -10.04 -0.95 29.64
C GLN A 165 -11.51 -1.35 29.71
N SER A 166 -12.43 -0.41 29.95
CA SER A 166 -13.86 -0.72 30.10
C SER A 166 -14.53 -1.24 28.82
N PRO A 167 -14.29 -0.70 27.61
CA PRO A 167 -14.92 -1.23 26.40
C PRO A 167 -14.27 -2.55 25.97
N ALA A 168 -12.96 -2.70 26.19
CA ALA A 168 -12.23 -3.93 25.90
C ALA A 168 -12.68 -5.08 26.81
N ALA A 169 -12.90 -4.80 28.10
CA ALA A 169 -13.42 -5.78 29.06
C ALA A 169 -14.83 -6.26 28.65
N VAL A 170 -15.70 -5.36 28.21
CA VAL A 170 -17.01 -5.74 27.67
C VAL A 170 -16.82 -6.61 26.42
N LEU A 171 -15.99 -6.20 25.45
CA LEU A 171 -15.74 -6.99 24.23
C LEU A 171 -15.23 -8.40 24.55
N LEU A 172 -14.34 -8.52 25.55
CA LEU A 172 -13.78 -9.79 26.00
C LEU A 172 -14.84 -10.75 26.58
N THR A 173 -15.92 -10.25 27.17
CA THR A 173 -17.02 -11.13 27.63
C THR A 173 -17.79 -11.78 26.48
N TRP A 174 -17.70 -11.24 25.27
CA TRP A 174 -18.38 -11.77 24.07
C TRP A 174 -17.48 -12.63 23.19
N LEU A 175 -16.17 -12.64 23.44
CA LEU A 175 -15.19 -13.36 22.65
C LEU A 175 -14.96 -14.77 23.24
N PRO A 176 -15.06 -15.85 22.44
CA PRO A 176 -14.68 -17.18 22.91
C PRO A 176 -13.20 -17.19 23.32
N ASN A 177 -12.86 -17.96 24.36
CA ASN A 177 -11.47 -18.10 24.85
C ASN A 177 -10.52 -18.37 23.68
N GLN A 178 -9.47 -17.54 23.57
CA GLN A 178 -8.53 -17.55 22.44
C GLN A 178 -7.38 -18.56 22.58
N ASP A 179 -7.54 -19.60 23.41
CA ASP A 179 -6.41 -20.46 23.80
C ASP A 179 -5.72 -21.16 22.61
N ASP A 180 -6.39 -21.30 21.47
CA ASP A 180 -5.84 -21.89 20.22
C ASP A 180 -5.85 -20.95 19.00
N GLY A 181 -6.17 -19.66 19.19
CA GLY A 181 -6.39 -18.70 18.10
C GLY A 181 -5.12 -18.09 17.51
N VAL A 182 -5.14 -17.78 16.21
CA VAL A 182 -4.09 -16.98 15.55
C VAL A 182 -4.15 -15.55 16.08
N VAL A 183 -3.29 -15.20 17.03
CA VAL A 183 -3.15 -13.83 17.55
C VAL A 183 -2.45 -12.95 16.52
N ILE A 184 -3.14 -11.91 16.05
CA ILE A 184 -2.55 -10.94 15.12
C ILE A 184 -1.72 -9.93 15.91
N ASN A 185 -0.43 -9.84 15.59
CA ASN A 185 0.44 -8.82 16.15
C ASN A 185 -0.06 -7.40 15.79
N GLY A 186 -0.18 -6.52 16.80
CA GLY A 186 -0.68 -5.15 16.60
C GLY A 186 0.10 -4.35 15.56
N ASN A 187 1.43 -4.50 15.49
CA ASN A 187 2.23 -3.80 14.47
C ASN A 187 1.93 -4.30 13.05
N VAL A 188 1.65 -5.60 12.89
CA VAL A 188 1.27 -6.20 11.61
C VAL A 188 -0.09 -5.64 11.17
N ALA A 189 -1.09 -5.66 12.06
CA ALA A 189 -2.39 -5.07 11.79
C ALA A 189 -2.27 -3.58 11.42
N ALA A 190 -1.51 -2.80 12.19
CA ALA A 190 -1.31 -1.38 11.95
C ALA A 190 -0.66 -1.10 10.58
N SER A 191 0.32 -1.91 10.19
CA SER A 191 1.00 -1.77 8.90
C SER A 191 0.06 -1.97 7.70
N GLY A 192 -0.96 -2.82 7.84
CA GLY A 192 -2.03 -2.98 6.85
C GLY A 192 -3.09 -1.88 6.93
N LEU A 193 -3.47 -1.45 8.14
CA LEU A 193 -4.50 -0.43 8.35
C LEU A 193 -4.09 0.94 7.79
N VAL A 194 -2.85 1.37 7.97
CA VAL A 194 -2.38 2.71 7.53
C VAL A 194 -2.63 2.98 6.04
N PRO A 195 -2.13 2.15 5.09
CA PRO A 195 -2.37 2.40 3.67
C PRO A 195 -3.84 2.26 3.30
N LEU A 196 -4.58 1.32 3.89
CA LEU A 196 -6.00 1.10 3.60
C LEU A 196 -6.87 2.29 4.07
N ILE A 197 -6.57 2.86 5.24
CA ILE A 197 -7.23 4.07 5.74
C ILE A 197 -6.93 5.26 4.82
N GLY A 198 -5.65 5.45 4.45
CA GLY A 198 -5.24 6.54 3.57
C GLY A 198 -5.96 6.50 2.21
N LEU A 199 -6.01 5.32 1.58
CA LEU A 199 -6.77 5.11 0.34
C LEU A 199 -8.27 5.30 0.56
N GLY A 200 -8.81 4.78 1.66
CA GLY A 200 -10.22 4.88 2.00
C GLY A 200 -10.72 6.31 2.18
N ILE A 201 -9.90 7.22 2.74
CA ILE A 201 -10.22 8.65 2.84
C ILE A 201 -10.45 9.24 1.44
N GLY A 202 -9.61 8.89 0.47
CA GLY A 202 -9.79 9.28 -0.93
C GLY A 202 -11.11 8.75 -1.52
N GLY A 203 -11.47 7.50 -1.21
CA GLY A 203 -12.73 6.88 -1.63
C GLY A 203 -13.96 7.54 -1.03
N SER A 204 -13.91 7.91 0.26
CA SER A 204 -14.98 8.65 0.92
C SER A 204 -15.18 10.03 0.31
N ALA A 205 -14.09 10.77 0.02
CA ALA A 205 -14.15 12.07 -0.65
C ALA A 205 -14.72 11.97 -2.07
N TRP A 206 -14.36 10.91 -2.81
CA TRP A 206 -14.93 10.63 -4.12
C TRP A 206 -16.44 10.32 -4.04
N LEU A 207 -16.85 9.45 -3.11
CA LEU A 207 -18.26 9.12 -2.90
C LEU A 207 -19.07 10.33 -2.47
N TRP A 208 -18.51 11.28 -1.72
CA TRP A 208 -19.24 12.46 -1.24
C TRP A 208 -19.88 13.26 -2.38
N ARG A 209 -19.23 13.28 -3.55
CA ARG A 209 -19.71 13.97 -4.75
C ARG A 209 -20.81 13.19 -5.50
N ARG A 210 -20.89 11.86 -5.31
CA ARG A 210 -21.80 10.98 -6.06
C ARG A 210 -22.97 10.47 -5.22
N ASN A 211 -22.71 10.08 -3.97
CA ASN A 211 -23.68 9.56 -3.02
C ASN A 211 -23.21 9.84 -1.57
N ARG A 212 -23.82 10.85 -0.94
CA ARG A 212 -23.48 11.29 0.42
C ARG A 212 -23.72 10.19 1.47
N ILE A 213 -24.77 9.40 1.34
CA ILE A 213 -25.09 8.33 2.30
C ILE A 213 -24.00 7.27 2.26
N ALA A 214 -23.61 6.83 1.07
CA ALA A 214 -22.51 5.86 0.92
C ALA A 214 -21.17 6.40 1.42
N SER A 215 -20.91 7.69 1.23
CA SER A 215 -19.71 8.36 1.76
C SER A 215 -19.70 8.38 3.29
N ILE A 216 -20.83 8.70 3.93
CA ILE A 216 -20.98 8.65 5.40
C ILE A 216 -20.77 7.23 5.91
N ALA A 217 -21.37 6.23 5.28
CA ALA A 217 -21.15 4.82 5.65
C ALA A 217 -19.67 4.44 5.55
N THR A 218 -18.99 4.85 4.47
CA THR A 218 -17.54 4.63 4.29
C THR A 218 -16.70 5.40 5.32
N PHE A 219 -17.15 6.58 5.75
CA PHE A 219 -16.46 7.33 6.79
C PHE A 219 -16.59 6.64 8.16
N ILE A 220 -17.76 6.07 8.47
CA ILE A 220 -17.99 5.29 9.70
C ILE A 220 -17.07 4.05 9.73
N THR A 221 -16.94 3.33 8.62
CA THR A 221 -16.04 2.17 8.55
C THR A 221 -14.58 2.57 8.72
N LEU A 222 -14.16 3.72 8.18
CA LEU A 222 -12.82 4.28 8.40
C LEU A 222 -12.60 4.76 9.83
N ALA A 223 -13.60 5.37 10.46
CA ALA A 223 -13.52 5.77 11.87
C ALA A 223 -13.30 4.55 12.77
N PHE A 224 -14.03 3.46 12.51
CA PHE A 224 -13.81 2.18 13.20
C PHE A 224 -12.41 1.61 12.95
N ALA A 225 -11.94 1.59 11.71
CA ALA A 225 -10.58 1.15 11.38
C ALA A 225 -9.52 2.02 12.07
N GLY A 226 -9.76 3.33 12.19
CA GLY A 226 -8.92 4.27 12.94
C GLY A 226 -8.89 3.96 14.44
N LEU A 227 -10.03 3.62 15.04
CA LEU A 227 -10.09 3.16 16.43
C LEU A 227 -9.32 1.83 16.60
N ALA A 228 -9.51 0.86 15.71
CA ALA A 228 -8.74 -0.38 15.72
C ALA A 228 -7.23 -0.12 15.53
N MET A 229 -6.84 0.84 14.69
CA MET A 229 -5.44 1.24 14.58
C MET A 229 -4.93 1.86 15.88
N GLN A 230 -5.75 2.64 16.59
CA GLN A 230 -5.34 3.23 17.86
C GLN A 230 -5.03 2.18 18.91
N THR A 231 -5.81 1.11 18.91
CA THR A 231 -5.61 0.02 19.84
C THR A 231 -4.23 -0.63 19.58
N THR A 232 -3.78 -0.81 18.33
CA THR A 232 -2.48 -1.46 17.98
C THR A 232 -1.23 -0.93 18.69
N ASN A 233 -1.25 0.31 19.20
CA ASN A 233 -0.12 0.99 19.82
C ASN A 233 1.13 1.10 18.92
N SER A 234 0.96 0.98 17.60
CA SER A 234 2.07 1.08 16.66
C SER A 234 2.40 2.55 16.37
N GLN A 235 3.44 3.06 17.01
CA GLN A 235 3.91 4.44 16.82
C GLN A 235 4.34 4.70 15.37
N GLY A 236 4.96 3.70 14.73
CA GLY A 236 5.31 3.76 13.32
C GLY A 236 4.08 3.93 12.41
N ALA A 237 2.93 3.38 12.80
CA ALA A 237 1.70 3.53 12.04
C ALA A 237 1.16 4.97 12.09
N TYR A 238 1.15 5.61 13.25
CA TYR A 238 0.74 7.02 13.35
C TYR A 238 1.67 7.95 12.59
N LEU A 239 2.98 7.75 12.71
CA LEU A 239 3.97 8.52 11.96
C LEU A 239 3.81 8.31 10.45
N GLY A 240 3.62 7.06 10.01
CA GLY A 240 3.37 6.72 8.61
C GLY A 240 2.10 7.35 8.06
N LEU A 241 0.98 7.29 8.80
CA LEU A 241 -0.28 7.91 8.42
C LEU A 241 -0.14 9.43 8.36
N GLY A 242 0.48 10.05 9.38
CA GLY A 242 0.73 11.49 9.43
C GLY A 242 1.59 11.97 8.25
N ALA A 243 2.68 11.25 7.96
CA ALA A 243 3.53 11.53 6.80
C ALA A 243 2.77 11.37 5.47
N GLY A 244 1.98 10.29 5.33
CA GLY A 244 1.13 10.07 4.16
C GLY A 244 0.11 11.20 3.95
N CYS A 245 -0.57 11.63 5.02
CA CYS A 245 -1.50 12.76 4.98
C CYS A 245 -0.79 14.07 4.63
N ALA A 246 0.40 14.33 5.18
CA ALA A 246 1.18 15.51 4.88
C ALA A 246 1.62 15.54 3.40
N VAL A 247 2.10 14.41 2.86
CA VAL A 247 2.45 14.28 1.44
C VAL A 247 1.20 14.43 0.57
N GLY A 248 0.08 13.79 0.92
CA GLY A 248 -1.18 13.93 0.19
C GLY A 248 -1.69 15.37 0.15
N ALA A 249 -1.67 16.07 1.29
CA ALA A 249 -2.04 17.48 1.38
C ALA A 249 -1.08 18.37 0.57
N TYR A 250 0.22 18.06 0.61
CA TYR A 250 1.23 18.73 -0.19
C TYR A 250 0.94 18.59 -1.69
N LEU A 251 0.73 17.36 -2.17
CA LEU A 251 0.43 17.08 -3.57
C LEU A 251 -0.90 17.72 -4.00
N TYR A 252 -1.93 17.68 -3.15
CA TYR A 252 -3.21 18.34 -3.41
C TYR A 252 -3.03 19.86 -3.57
N LYS A 253 -2.30 20.51 -2.65
CA LYS A 253 -1.99 21.94 -2.74
C LYS A 253 -1.16 22.26 -3.98
N ARG A 254 -0.22 21.36 -4.35
CA ARG A 254 0.60 21.48 -5.55
C ARG A 254 -0.22 21.43 -6.85
N THR A 255 -1.34 20.71 -6.86
CA THR A 255 -2.27 20.70 -8.00
C THR A 255 -3.25 21.88 -8.06
N GLY A 256 -3.35 22.69 -6.99
CA GLY A 256 -4.34 23.76 -6.87
C GLY A 256 -3.92 25.13 -7.41
N VAL A 257 -4.93 26.02 -7.53
CA VAL A 257 -4.94 27.41 -8.03
C VAL A 257 -4.00 28.38 -7.31
N TRP A 258 -3.33 27.95 -6.23
CA TRP A 258 -2.57 28.80 -5.29
C TRP A 258 -1.06 28.78 -5.53
N GLN A 259 -0.61 28.74 -6.78
CA GLN A 259 0.82 28.62 -7.02
C GLN A 259 1.37 29.77 -7.84
N GLU A 260 1.66 30.85 -7.10
CA GLU A 260 2.83 31.65 -7.44
C GLU A 260 4.07 30.75 -7.50
N LYS A 261 4.83 30.90 -8.59
CA LYS A 261 5.99 30.06 -8.92
C LYS A 261 6.98 29.93 -7.76
N HIS A 262 7.13 30.98 -6.94
CA HIS A 262 8.11 31.03 -5.85
C HIS A 262 7.76 30.09 -4.68
N TRP A 263 6.49 29.97 -4.26
CA TRP A 263 6.10 29.08 -3.18
C TRP A 263 6.30 27.60 -3.53
N ARG A 264 6.17 27.23 -4.82
CA ARG A 264 6.46 25.86 -5.28
C ARG A 264 7.90 25.46 -4.95
N PHE A 265 8.85 26.31 -5.33
CA PHE A 265 10.27 26.08 -5.09
C PHE A 265 10.60 26.00 -3.59
N VAL A 266 9.99 26.86 -2.77
CA VAL A 266 10.20 26.81 -1.32
C VAL A 266 9.68 25.50 -0.73
N THR A 267 8.47 25.07 -1.09
CA THR A 267 7.90 23.83 -0.55
C THR A 267 8.60 22.58 -1.05
N ASP A 268 8.97 22.52 -2.34
CA ASP A 268 9.77 21.42 -2.88
C ASP A 268 11.16 21.38 -2.20
N GLY A 269 11.80 22.54 -2.01
CA GLY A 269 13.09 22.65 -1.32
C GLY A 269 13.03 22.19 0.14
N LEU A 270 11.97 22.57 0.88
CA LEU A 270 11.76 22.10 2.26
C LEU A 270 11.50 20.59 2.32
N LEU A 271 10.77 20.02 1.36
CA LEU A 271 10.51 18.59 1.31
C LEU A 271 11.79 17.80 1.01
N ILE A 272 12.60 18.28 0.06
CA ILE A 272 13.92 17.70 -0.23
C ILE A 272 14.80 17.78 1.02
N LEU A 273 14.88 18.95 1.67
CA LEU A 273 15.68 19.13 2.88
C LEU A 273 15.23 18.19 4.00
N LEU A 274 13.92 18.06 4.24
CA LEU A 274 13.36 17.14 5.24
C LEU A 274 13.73 15.69 4.91
N PHE A 275 13.56 15.26 3.67
CA PHE A 275 13.88 13.90 3.24
C PHE A 275 15.38 13.61 3.38
N THR A 276 16.23 14.55 2.97
CA THR A 276 17.69 14.46 3.16
C THR A 276 18.05 14.39 4.63
N ALA A 277 17.44 15.22 5.49
CA ALA A 277 17.68 15.18 6.93
C ALA A 277 17.26 13.83 7.55
N LEU A 278 16.14 13.25 7.11
CA LEU A 278 15.70 11.92 7.55
C LEU A 278 16.67 10.81 7.12
N ILE A 279 17.16 10.85 5.87
CA ILE A 279 18.17 9.90 5.38
C ILE A 279 19.47 10.03 6.18
N VAL A 280 19.96 11.26 6.36
CA VAL A 280 21.20 11.52 7.11
C VAL A 280 21.04 11.05 8.56
N GLY A 281 19.92 11.35 9.20
CA GLY A 281 19.61 10.89 10.56
C GLY A 281 19.55 9.36 10.65
N PHE A 282 18.93 8.69 9.68
CA PHE A 282 18.90 7.23 9.59
C PHE A 282 20.29 6.63 9.43
N LEU A 283 21.08 7.13 8.47
CA LEU A 283 22.46 6.66 8.24
C LEU A 283 23.36 6.91 9.46
N TRP A 284 23.22 8.07 10.10
CA TRP A 284 23.94 8.38 11.32
C TRP A 284 23.58 7.41 12.47
N ALA A 285 22.30 7.11 12.65
CA ALA A 285 21.85 6.13 13.64
C ALA A 285 22.34 4.70 13.35
N MET A 286 22.55 4.35 12.08
CA MET A 286 23.16 3.07 11.70
C MET A 286 24.67 3.03 11.98
N ILE A 287 25.40 4.13 11.77
CA ILE A 287 26.86 4.19 11.99
C ILE A 287 27.20 4.30 13.49
N ARG A 288 26.34 4.98 14.27
CA ARG A 288 26.51 5.22 15.71
C ARG A 288 25.26 4.80 16.48
N PRO A 289 24.98 3.48 16.59
CA PRO A 289 23.81 2.99 17.31
C PRO A 289 23.85 3.37 18.80
N ASP A 290 25.04 3.52 19.38
CA ASP A 290 25.29 4.03 20.73
C ASP A 290 24.84 5.49 20.90
N ALA A 291 25.11 6.33 19.90
CA ALA A 291 24.73 7.74 19.90
C ALA A 291 23.23 7.95 19.64
N ALA A 292 22.51 6.95 19.13
CA ALA A 292 21.06 7.01 18.99
C ALA A 292 20.33 7.02 20.35
N GLY A 293 21.02 6.70 21.45
CA GLY A 293 20.52 6.63 22.84
C GLY A 293 19.48 7.70 23.23
N PRO A 294 19.72 9.00 23.00
CA PRO A 294 18.78 10.07 23.31
C PRO A 294 17.52 10.07 22.41
N LEU A 295 17.64 9.67 21.13
CA LEU A 295 16.52 9.60 20.19
C LEU A 295 15.56 8.45 20.52
N GLY A 296 16.08 7.35 21.07
CA GLY A 296 15.27 6.20 21.50
C GLY A 296 14.63 6.34 22.89
N LYS A 297 14.99 7.36 23.67
CA LYS A 297 14.25 7.73 24.90
C LYS A 297 13.00 8.57 24.62
N GLY A 298 12.80 9.02 23.37
CA GLY A 298 11.60 9.75 22.94
C GLY A 298 10.38 8.84 22.76
N ALA A 299 9.32 9.39 22.14
CA ALA A 299 8.05 8.69 21.92
C ALA A 299 8.21 7.27 21.35
N ALA A 300 9.28 6.97 20.60
CA ALA A 300 9.60 5.67 20.01
C ALA A 300 10.02 4.53 20.98
N GLY A 301 10.31 4.84 22.25
CA GLY A 301 10.67 3.90 23.32
C GLY A 301 11.97 3.10 23.12
N ASN A 302 12.34 2.28 24.12
CA ASN A 302 13.52 1.38 24.11
C ASN A 302 13.59 0.45 22.87
N SER A 303 12.48 0.31 22.12
CA SER A 303 12.42 -0.42 20.87
C SER A 303 13.26 0.21 19.76
N ALA A 304 13.38 1.54 19.69
CA ALA A 304 14.11 2.21 18.62
C ALA A 304 15.64 2.02 18.70
N LEU A 305 16.21 2.03 19.93
CA LEU A 305 17.64 1.76 20.14
C LEU A 305 18.00 0.32 19.79
N ASN A 306 17.15 -0.62 20.20
CA ASN A 306 17.34 -2.03 19.88
C ASN A 306 17.24 -2.27 18.36
N ARG A 307 16.44 -1.48 17.63
CA ARG A 307 16.34 -1.56 16.17
C ARG A 307 17.55 -0.98 15.45
N ALA A 308 18.11 0.14 15.88
CA ALA A 308 19.30 0.72 15.23
C ALA A 308 20.50 -0.23 15.33
N GLN A 309 20.72 -0.81 16.51
CA GLN A 309 21.73 -1.85 16.71
C GLN A 309 21.46 -3.07 15.83
N LEU A 310 20.22 -3.58 15.85
CA LEU A 310 19.82 -4.69 14.97
C LEU A 310 20.08 -4.38 13.49
N TRP A 311 19.76 -3.18 13.02
CA TRP A 311 19.98 -2.79 11.62
C TRP A 311 21.45 -2.73 11.26
N HIS A 312 22.28 -2.20 12.16
CA HIS A 312 23.73 -2.23 12.01
C HIS A 312 24.23 -3.68 11.90
N ASP A 313 23.77 -4.55 12.79
CA ASP A 313 24.25 -5.93 12.87
C ASP A 313 23.73 -6.81 11.71
N VAL A 314 22.65 -6.41 11.04
CA VAL A 314 22.14 -7.08 9.83
C VAL A 314 22.98 -6.75 8.58
N LEU A 315 23.73 -5.64 8.56
CA LEU A 315 24.50 -5.25 7.38
C LEU A 315 25.56 -6.28 6.95
N PRO A 316 26.39 -6.85 7.84
CA PRO A 316 27.31 -7.93 7.47
C PRO A 316 26.61 -9.14 6.83
N LEU A 317 25.44 -9.55 7.36
CA LEU A 317 24.66 -10.64 6.76
C LEU A 317 24.20 -10.31 5.34
N ILE A 318 23.76 -9.07 5.10
CA ILE A 318 23.38 -8.65 3.74
C ILE A 318 24.58 -8.75 2.79
N LEU A 319 25.81 -8.45 3.26
CA LEU A 319 27.01 -8.57 2.45
C LEU A 319 27.36 -10.04 2.15
N ASP A 320 27.15 -10.93 3.12
CA ASP A 320 27.35 -12.37 2.96
C ASP A 320 26.32 -12.97 1.99
N TYR A 321 25.07 -12.47 1.99
CA TYR A 321 23.97 -12.92 1.14
C TYR A 321 23.65 -11.98 -0.04
N ARG A 322 24.61 -11.16 -0.48
CA ARG A 322 24.35 -10.00 -1.34
C ARG A 322 23.66 -10.28 -2.69
N PHE A 323 23.83 -11.47 -3.27
CA PHE A 323 23.30 -11.77 -4.61
C PHE A 323 21.96 -12.51 -4.59
N THR A 324 21.86 -13.55 -3.77
CA THR A 324 20.70 -14.45 -3.76
C THR A 324 19.75 -14.15 -2.62
N GLY A 325 20.21 -13.40 -1.61
CA GLY A 325 19.57 -13.36 -0.31
C GLY A 325 19.78 -14.64 0.47
N SER A 326 19.21 -14.64 1.66
CA SER A 326 19.28 -15.69 2.66
C SER A 326 18.15 -16.72 2.51
N GLY A 327 17.20 -16.47 1.60
CA GLY A 327 15.96 -17.24 1.46
C GLY A 327 14.73 -16.47 1.98
N LEU A 328 13.58 -16.65 1.31
CA LEU A 328 12.31 -16.11 1.80
C LEU A 328 11.89 -16.84 3.08
N ALA A 329 11.40 -16.09 4.06
CA ALA A 329 11.02 -16.58 5.39
C ALA A 329 12.17 -17.09 6.29
N ASP A 330 13.42 -17.08 5.84
CA ASP A 330 14.57 -17.61 6.60
C ASP A 330 15.27 -16.59 7.51
N SER A 331 14.73 -15.38 7.65
CA SER A 331 15.36 -14.36 8.50
C SER A 331 15.46 -14.79 9.96
N MET A 332 14.49 -15.55 10.47
CA MET A 332 14.50 -15.98 11.87
C MET A 332 15.68 -16.90 12.24
N PRO A 333 15.89 -18.05 11.57
CA PRO A 333 17.03 -18.91 11.88
C PRO A 333 18.37 -18.21 11.63
N ILE A 334 18.47 -17.41 10.57
CA ILE A 334 19.74 -16.79 10.18
C ILE A 334 20.14 -15.66 11.13
N LEU A 335 19.19 -14.78 11.50
CA LEU A 335 19.46 -13.74 12.50
C LEU A 335 19.81 -14.34 13.86
N SER A 336 19.16 -15.44 14.24
CA SER A 336 19.40 -16.06 15.55
C SER A 336 20.76 -16.74 15.63
N ALA A 337 21.14 -17.46 14.58
CA ALA A 337 22.44 -18.11 14.50
C ALA A 337 23.59 -17.10 14.37
N TYR A 338 23.44 -16.06 13.54
CA TYR A 338 24.53 -15.11 13.27
C TYR A 338 24.72 -14.10 14.40
N LEU A 339 23.63 -13.56 14.97
CA LEU A 339 23.72 -12.47 15.96
C LEU A 339 23.83 -12.97 17.39
N PHE A 340 23.15 -14.08 17.73
CA PHE A 340 23.06 -14.55 19.12
C PHE A 340 23.76 -15.88 19.35
N LEU A 341 24.27 -16.53 18.29
CA LEU A 341 24.81 -17.90 18.35
C LEU A 341 23.79 -18.88 18.96
N LEU A 342 22.49 -18.60 18.75
CA LEU A 342 21.38 -19.42 19.23
C LEU A 342 20.86 -20.29 18.09
N HIS A 343 20.65 -21.57 18.38
CA HIS A 343 19.99 -22.49 17.45
C HIS A 343 18.45 -22.31 17.43
N VAL A 344 17.89 -21.66 18.45
CA VAL A 344 16.47 -21.37 18.55
C VAL A 344 16.17 -19.97 18.01
N GLY A 345 15.06 -19.84 17.28
CA GLY A 345 14.68 -18.56 16.69
C GLY A 345 14.32 -17.53 17.78
N PHE A 346 15.01 -16.39 17.77
CA PHE A 346 14.82 -15.30 18.73
C PHE A 346 14.31 -14.01 18.05
N LEU A 347 14.90 -13.63 16.91
CA LEU A 347 14.46 -12.46 16.13
C LEU A 347 13.89 -12.90 14.78
N SER A 348 12.62 -12.60 14.51
CA SER A 348 11.94 -13.09 13.31
C SER A 348 12.09 -12.22 12.06
N HIS A 349 12.51 -10.96 12.20
CA HIS A 349 12.65 -10.02 11.09
C HIS A 349 13.48 -8.77 11.46
N ALA A 350 14.04 -8.08 10.46
CA ALA A 350 14.89 -6.90 10.66
C ALA A 350 14.12 -5.62 11.06
N HIS A 351 12.79 -5.69 11.24
CA HIS A 351 11.92 -4.53 11.50
C HIS A 351 12.08 -3.34 10.53
N ASN A 352 12.63 -3.58 9.33
CA ASN A 352 12.80 -2.61 8.26
C ASN A 352 12.62 -3.35 6.93
N LEU A 353 11.64 -2.91 6.12
CA LEU A 353 11.28 -3.59 4.87
C LEU A 353 12.46 -3.65 3.89
N TYR A 354 13.25 -2.58 3.78
CA TYR A 354 14.37 -2.52 2.83
C TYR A 354 15.49 -3.50 3.23
N LEU A 355 15.86 -3.51 4.52
CA LEU A 355 16.84 -4.47 5.04
C LEU A 355 16.31 -5.90 4.97
N GLN A 356 15.02 -6.09 5.20
CA GLN A 356 14.37 -7.40 5.09
C GLN A 356 14.39 -7.93 3.65
N ILE A 357 14.12 -7.10 2.66
CA ILE A 357 14.22 -7.47 1.23
C ILE A 357 15.67 -7.77 0.88
N ALA A 358 16.62 -6.91 1.27
CA ALA A 358 18.04 -7.13 1.00
C ALA A 358 18.56 -8.42 1.63
N LEU A 359 18.14 -8.72 2.86
CA LEU A 359 18.50 -9.95 3.55
C LEU A 359 17.90 -11.18 2.85
N THR A 360 16.60 -11.16 2.52
CA THR A 360 15.90 -12.37 2.04
C THR A 360 16.00 -12.61 0.53
N GLN A 361 16.15 -11.56 -0.28
CA GLN A 361 16.21 -11.64 -1.75
C GLN A 361 17.51 -11.07 -2.33
N GLY A 362 18.44 -10.60 -1.49
CA GLY A 362 19.69 -9.98 -1.92
C GLY A 362 19.53 -8.52 -2.36
N LEU A 363 20.67 -7.89 -2.68
CA LEU A 363 20.72 -6.55 -3.24
C LEU A 363 19.94 -6.42 -4.56
N PRO A 364 19.93 -7.42 -5.48
CA PRO A 364 19.09 -7.36 -6.68
C PRO A 364 17.59 -7.18 -6.36
N GLY A 365 17.08 -7.89 -5.35
CA GLY A 365 15.69 -7.73 -4.89
C GLY A 365 15.43 -6.32 -4.34
N LEU A 366 16.35 -5.77 -3.54
CA LEU A 366 16.21 -4.40 -3.03
C LEU A 366 16.25 -3.36 -4.15
N ILE A 367 17.22 -3.45 -5.07
CA ILE A 367 17.39 -2.49 -6.18
C ILE A 367 16.13 -2.46 -7.05
N THR A 368 15.56 -3.61 -7.35
CA THR A 368 14.36 -3.71 -8.19
C THR A 368 13.10 -3.24 -7.45
N PHE A 369 12.99 -3.48 -6.14
CA PHE A 369 11.95 -2.86 -5.32
C PHE A 369 12.03 -1.32 -5.36
N LEU A 370 13.24 -0.76 -5.25
CA LEU A 370 13.46 0.68 -5.38
C LEU A 370 13.13 1.17 -6.80
N GLY A 371 13.48 0.40 -7.84
CA GLY A 371 13.12 0.69 -9.23
C GLY A 371 11.60 0.82 -9.45
N MET A 372 10.80 -0.11 -8.89
CA MET A 372 9.34 -0.02 -8.90
C MET A 372 8.83 1.23 -8.18
N THR A 373 9.40 1.54 -7.01
CA THR A 373 9.01 2.71 -6.20
C THR A 373 9.32 4.01 -6.92
N ILE A 374 10.50 4.12 -7.54
CA ILE A 374 10.91 5.28 -8.34
C ILE A 374 9.99 5.44 -9.56
N ALA A 375 9.68 4.34 -10.26
CA ALA A 375 8.76 4.38 -11.40
C ALA A 375 7.37 4.87 -11.01
N ALA A 376 6.85 4.45 -9.85
CA ALA A 376 5.58 4.93 -9.31
C ALA A 376 5.62 6.44 -9.00
N LEU A 377 6.70 6.91 -8.37
CA LEU A 377 6.88 8.34 -8.06
C LEU A 377 7.00 9.21 -9.31
N ILE A 378 7.78 8.78 -10.32
CA ILE A 378 7.89 9.49 -11.61
C ILE A 378 6.52 9.60 -12.27
N SER A 379 5.76 8.51 -12.28
CA SER A 379 4.42 8.49 -12.88
C SER A 379 3.48 9.45 -12.15
N LEU A 380 3.48 9.42 -10.81
CA LEU A 380 2.68 10.31 -9.98
C LEU A 380 3.01 11.79 -10.25
N ILE A 381 4.29 12.17 -10.20
CA ILE A 381 4.73 13.55 -10.41
C ILE A 381 4.34 14.02 -11.83
N THR A 382 4.57 13.18 -12.84
CA THR A 382 4.26 13.51 -14.24
C THR A 382 2.76 13.75 -14.44
N ILE A 383 1.91 12.92 -13.83
CA ILE A 383 0.45 13.07 -13.89
C ILE A 383 0.00 14.36 -13.19
N LEU A 384 0.54 14.67 -12.01
CA LEU A 384 0.20 15.87 -11.26
C LEU A 384 0.63 17.14 -12.01
N ASP A 385 1.83 17.17 -12.57
CA ASP A 385 2.35 18.30 -13.33
C ASP A 385 1.56 18.50 -14.64
N PHE A 386 1.15 17.42 -15.31
CA PHE A 386 0.30 17.50 -16.49
C PHE A 386 -1.09 18.07 -16.15
N THR A 387 -1.67 17.62 -15.05
CA THR A 387 -2.98 18.09 -14.56
C THR A 387 -2.95 19.57 -14.21
N ALA A 388 -1.92 20.00 -13.46
CA ALA A 388 -1.75 21.39 -13.04
C ALA A 388 -1.50 22.37 -14.20
N ARG A 389 -1.02 21.91 -15.36
CA ARG A 389 -0.85 22.75 -16.56
C ARG A 389 -2.12 22.86 -17.40
N ARG A 390 -3.09 21.98 -17.18
CA ARG A 390 -4.36 21.94 -17.93
C ARG A 390 -5.44 22.79 -17.28
N SER A 391 -5.44 22.90 -15.95
CA SER A 391 -6.24 23.85 -15.17
C SER A 391 -5.72 25.27 -15.35
#